data_AF-A0A2G4IAT9-F1
#
_entry.id   AF-A0A2G4IAT9-F1
#
_cell.length_a   1.000
_cell.length_b   1.000
_cell.length_c   1.000
_cell.angle_alpha   90.00
_cell.angle_beta   90.00
_cell.angle_gamma   90.00
#
_symmetry.space_group_name_H-M   'P 1'
#
loop_
_entity.id
_entity.type
_entity.pdbx_description
1 polymer ?
#
loop_
_entity_poly.entity_id
_entity_poly.type
_entity_poly.pdbx_seq_one_letter_code
_entity_poly.pdbx_strand_id
1 'polypeptide(L)'
;MIQDTLSKIEARIGQSGVKDDSKAELLMLLGTLKSEVAELSQTHSEEAQSIAGFTQISAHEATRGDPNPALVKHSLDGLAASVDGFEKTHPSLVAIVNRICTTLSNLGI
;
A
#
# COMPACT_ATOMS: atom_id res chain seq x y z
N MET A 1 -12.16 -11.02 1.11
CA MET A 1 -12.29 -9.77 0.34
C MET A 1 -11.05 -8.88 0.50
N ILE A 2 -10.77 -8.31 1.67
CA ILE A 2 -9.61 -7.41 1.88
C ILE A 2 -8.27 -8.15 1.65
N GLN A 3 -8.13 -9.34 2.21
CA GLN A 3 -6.95 -10.19 2.07
C GLN A 3 -6.70 -10.62 0.60
N ASP A 4 -7.78 -10.89 -0.15
CA ASP A 4 -7.72 -11.19 -1.57
C ASP A 4 -7.22 -10.00 -2.40
N THR A 5 -7.63 -8.78 -2.03
CA THR A 5 -7.14 -7.55 -2.67
C THR A 5 -5.64 -7.42 -2.51
N LEU A 6 -5.12 -7.57 -1.28
CA LEU A 6 -3.68 -7.43 -1.02
C LEU A 6 -2.86 -8.50 -1.75
N SER A 7 -3.33 -9.75 -1.81
CA SER A 7 -2.62 -10.78 -2.58
C SER A 7 -2.66 -10.60 -4.09
N LYS A 8 -3.70 -9.96 -4.63
CA LYS A 8 -3.69 -9.54 -6.05
C LYS A 8 -2.65 -8.45 -6.32
N ILE A 9 -2.39 -7.57 -5.36
CA ILE A 9 -1.33 -6.54 -5.47
C ILE A 9 0.03 -7.21 -5.48
N GLU A 10 0.30 -8.14 -4.55
CA GLU A 10 1.55 -8.90 -4.48
C GLU A 10 1.85 -9.60 -5.82
N ALA A 11 0.88 -10.33 -6.37
CA ALA A 11 1.03 -11.02 -7.65
C ALA A 11 1.33 -10.06 -8.82
N ARG A 12 0.67 -8.89 -8.83
CA ARG A 12 0.90 -7.86 -9.86
C ARG A 12 2.30 -7.26 -9.76
N ILE A 13 2.75 -6.92 -8.55
CA ILE A 13 4.10 -6.38 -8.33
C ILE A 13 5.16 -7.41 -8.73
N GLY A 14 4.94 -8.70 -8.45
CA GLY A 14 5.80 -9.79 -8.91
C GLY A 14 6.02 -9.79 -10.43
N GLN A 15 4.95 -9.51 -11.19
CA GLN A 15 4.95 -9.48 -12.66
C GLN A 15 5.34 -8.12 -13.27
N SER A 16 5.50 -7.08 -12.44
CA SER A 16 5.85 -5.74 -12.90
C SER A 16 7.32 -5.63 -13.34
N GLY A 17 7.61 -4.63 -14.18
CA GLY A 17 8.96 -4.28 -14.63
C GLY A 17 9.81 -3.52 -13.58
N VAL A 18 9.35 -3.46 -12.33
CA VAL A 18 10.09 -2.83 -11.22
C VAL A 18 11.38 -3.60 -10.93
N LYS A 19 12.44 -2.88 -10.54
CA LYS A 19 13.74 -3.45 -10.13
C LYS A 19 13.57 -4.48 -9.00
N ASP A 20 14.38 -5.53 -9.01
CA ASP A 20 14.23 -6.66 -8.09
C ASP A 20 14.35 -6.27 -6.61
N ASP A 21 15.25 -5.34 -6.25
CA ASP A 21 15.41 -4.87 -4.87
C ASP A 21 14.14 -4.15 -4.36
N SER A 22 13.62 -3.20 -5.15
CA SER A 22 12.39 -2.47 -4.81
C SER A 22 11.17 -3.38 -4.82
N LYS A 23 11.13 -4.37 -5.71
CA LYS A 23 10.09 -5.40 -5.77
C LYS A 23 10.10 -6.25 -4.50
N ALA A 24 11.27 -6.71 -4.06
CA ALA A 24 11.43 -7.49 -2.84
C ALA A 24 11.02 -6.69 -1.59
N GLU A 25 11.42 -5.42 -1.51
CA GLU A 25 10.99 -4.54 -0.42
C GLU A 25 9.47 -4.36 -0.42
N LEU A 26 8.86 -4.04 -1.57
CA LEU A 26 7.40 -3.86 -1.65
C LEU A 26 6.61 -5.12 -1.27
N LEU A 27 7.06 -6.30 -1.70
CA LEU A 27 6.41 -7.56 -1.32
C LEU A 27 6.50 -7.81 0.19
N MET A 28 7.64 -7.52 0.81
CA MET A 28 7.79 -7.61 2.27
C MET A 28 6.85 -6.64 3.00
N LEU A 29 6.77 -5.39 2.52
CA LEU A 29 5.92 -4.37 3.12
C LEU A 29 4.43 -4.74 2.99
N LEU A 30 4.01 -5.26 1.84
CA LEU A 30 2.64 -5.72 1.61
C LEU A 30 2.26 -6.93 2.47
N GLY A 31 3.17 -7.87 2.70
CA GLY A 31 2.95 -8.99 3.61
C GLY A 31 2.72 -8.53 5.06
N THR A 32 3.48 -7.52 5.50
CA THR A 32 3.28 -6.89 6.82
C THR A 32 1.95 -6.15 6.87
N LEU A 33 1.65 -5.29 5.88
CA LEU A 33 0.39 -4.55 5.79
C LEU A 33 -0.82 -5.51 5.82
N LYS A 34 -0.73 -6.64 5.13
CA LYS A 34 -1.77 -7.67 5.11
C LYS A 34 -2.11 -8.21 6.49
N SER A 35 -1.12 -8.37 7.36
CA SER A 35 -1.32 -8.82 8.74
C SER A 35 -1.95 -7.71 9.59
N GLU A 36 -1.42 -6.49 9.52
CA GLU A 36 -1.95 -5.33 10.27
C GLU A 36 -3.40 -5.02 9.89
N VAL A 37 -3.72 -5.04 8.59
CA VAL A 37 -5.07 -4.80 8.09
C VAL A 37 -6.03 -5.95 8.47
N ALA A 38 -5.54 -7.19 8.59
CA ALA A 38 -6.36 -8.30 9.08
C ALA A 38 -6.81 -8.04 10.52
N GLU A 39 -5.89 -7.60 11.38
CA GLU A 39 -6.18 -7.26 12.76
C GLU A 39 -7.11 -6.05 12.86
N LEU A 40 -6.79 -4.97 12.13
CA LEU A 40 -7.61 -3.75 12.11
C LEU A 40 -9.05 -4.06 11.68
N SER A 41 -9.25 -4.93 10.68
CA SER A 41 -10.57 -5.25 10.14
C SER A 41 -11.54 -5.89 11.15
N GLN A 42 -11.05 -6.37 12.28
CA GLN A 42 -11.88 -6.92 13.36
C GLN A 42 -12.62 -5.83 14.14
N THR A 43 -12.13 -4.59 14.10
CA THR A 43 -12.64 -3.45 14.87
C THR A 43 -12.99 -2.23 14.01
N HIS A 44 -12.27 -2.04 12.89
CA HIS A 44 -12.36 -0.89 11.99
C HIS A 44 -12.37 -1.39 10.54
N SER A 45 -13.47 -2.07 10.16
CA SER A 45 -13.57 -2.76 8.86
C SER A 45 -13.56 -1.80 7.66
N GLU A 46 -14.15 -0.62 7.79
CA GLU A 46 -14.25 0.36 6.71
C GLU A 46 -12.89 1.02 6.43
N GLU A 47 -12.14 1.33 7.48
CA GLU A 47 -10.79 1.86 7.41
C GLU A 47 -9.83 0.81 6.85
N ALA A 48 -9.91 -0.43 7.32
CA ALA A 48 -9.16 -1.56 6.76
C ALA A 48 -9.43 -1.75 5.25
N GLN A 49 -10.69 -1.59 4.83
CA GLN A 49 -11.06 -1.64 3.41
C GLN A 49 -10.49 -0.45 2.63
N SER A 50 -10.52 0.76 3.20
CA SER A 50 -9.97 1.97 2.60
C SER A 50 -8.46 1.85 2.39
N ILE A 51 -7.72 1.39 3.40
CA ILE A 51 -6.27 1.15 3.34
C ILE A 51 -5.94 0.18 2.21
N ALA A 52 -6.63 -0.96 2.14
CA ALA A 52 -6.39 -1.96 1.09
C ALA A 52 -6.73 -1.42 -0.31
N GLY A 53 -7.82 -0.64 -0.43
CA GLY A 53 -8.22 0.00 -1.69
C GLY A 53 -7.20 1.02 -2.17
N PHE A 54 -6.75 1.93 -1.31
CA PHE A 54 -5.73 2.91 -1.67
C PHE A 54 -4.39 2.25 -1.96
N THR A 55 -3.99 1.23 -1.18
CA THR A 55 -2.77 0.45 -1.47
C THR A 55 -2.81 -0.16 -2.87
N GLN A 56 -3.97 -0.69 -3.29
CA GLN A 56 -4.14 -1.25 -4.63
C GLN A 56 -3.96 -0.18 -5.71
N ILE A 57 -4.58 0.99 -5.54
CA ILE A 57 -4.50 2.09 -6.50
C ILE A 57 -3.08 2.62 -6.56
N SER A 58 -2.44 2.88 -5.42
CA SER A 58 -1.07 3.39 -5.34
C SER A 58 -0.06 2.44 -5.97
N ALA A 59 -0.14 1.15 -5.63
CA ALA A 59 0.71 0.15 -6.25
C ALA A 59 0.46 0.06 -7.77
N HIS A 60 -0.80 0.18 -8.21
CA HIS A 60 -1.10 0.17 -9.63
C HIS A 60 -0.46 1.34 -10.35
N GLU A 61 -0.65 2.58 -9.89
CA GLU A 61 -0.16 3.78 -10.57
C GLU A 61 1.37 3.87 -10.55
N ALA A 62 2.02 3.52 -9.43
CA ALA A 62 3.47 3.60 -9.29
C ALA A 62 4.23 2.52 -10.09
N THR A 63 3.58 1.40 -10.45
CA THR A 63 4.22 0.28 -11.18
C THR A 63 3.83 0.22 -12.66
N ARG A 64 3.16 1.25 -13.19
CA ARG A 64 2.85 1.36 -14.61
C ARG A 64 4.13 1.46 -15.43
N GLY A 65 4.08 1.02 -16.69
CA GLY A 65 5.19 1.22 -17.62
C GLY A 65 5.50 2.69 -17.89
N ASP A 66 4.49 3.55 -17.78
CA ASP A 66 4.59 5.02 -17.85
C ASP A 66 3.75 5.63 -16.71
N PRO A 67 4.34 5.83 -15.52
CA PRO A 67 3.64 6.37 -14.36
C PRO A 67 3.28 7.85 -14.56
N ASN A 68 2.02 8.22 -14.30
CA ASN A 68 1.63 9.62 -14.23
C ASN A 68 1.91 10.17 -12.81
N PRO A 69 2.83 11.13 -12.63
CA PRO A 69 3.23 11.61 -11.30
C PRO A 69 2.06 12.18 -10.48
N ALA A 70 1.07 12.80 -11.12
CA ALA A 70 -0.09 13.34 -10.42
C ALA A 70 -1.00 12.23 -9.87
N LEU A 71 -1.22 11.15 -10.64
CA LEU A 71 -2.01 10.01 -10.19
C LEU A 71 -1.31 9.24 -9.05
N VAL A 72 0.02 9.07 -9.16
CA VAL A 72 0.82 8.49 -8.09
C VAL A 72 0.65 9.32 -6.83
N LYS A 73 0.87 10.64 -6.90
CA LYS A 73 0.70 11.53 -5.74
C LYS A 73 -0.70 11.44 -5.11
N HIS A 74 -1.77 11.58 -5.90
CA HIS A 74 -3.14 11.53 -5.38
C HIS A 74 -3.46 10.20 -4.71
N SER A 75 -3.00 9.08 -5.27
CA SER A 75 -3.21 7.78 -4.67
C SER A 75 -2.47 7.65 -3.33
N LEU A 76 -1.24 8.17 -3.23
CA LEU A 76 -0.42 8.15 -2.01
C LEU A 76 -0.99 9.07 -0.93
N ASP A 77 -1.49 10.25 -1.30
CA ASP A 77 -2.17 11.15 -0.37
C ASP A 77 -3.41 10.47 0.24
N GLY A 78 -4.19 9.76 -0.59
CA GLY A 78 -5.33 8.97 -0.11
C GLY A 78 -4.93 7.81 0.81
N LEU A 79 -3.86 7.10 0.47
CA LEU A 79 -3.31 6.02 1.32
C LEU A 79 -2.84 6.56 2.68
N ALA A 80 -2.13 7.68 2.70
CA ALA A 80 -1.70 8.33 3.94
C ALA A 80 -2.89 8.80 4.79
N ALA A 81 -3.90 9.42 4.16
CA ALA A 81 -5.12 9.85 4.86
C ALA A 81 -5.91 8.67 5.44
N SER A 82 -5.85 7.48 4.82
CA SER A 82 -6.56 6.29 5.31
C SER A 82 -6.05 5.74 6.64
N VAL A 83 -4.87 6.18 7.09
CA VAL A 83 -4.31 5.81 8.41
C VAL A 83 -4.26 6.97 9.40
N ASP A 84 -4.78 8.15 9.04
CA ASP A 84 -4.84 9.32 9.91
C ASP A 84 -5.70 9.02 11.14
N GLY A 85 -5.19 9.33 12.33
CA GLY A 85 -5.87 9.07 13.59
C GLY A 85 -5.55 7.70 14.24
N PHE A 86 -4.79 6.83 13.56
CA PHE A 86 -4.33 5.56 14.12
C PHE A 86 -2.93 5.64 14.76
N GLU A 87 -2.31 6.82 14.88
CA GLU A 87 -0.93 6.98 15.37
C GLU A 87 -0.75 6.48 16.80
N LYS A 88 -1.81 6.55 17.61
CA LYS A 88 -1.78 6.13 19.02
C LYS A 88 -2.21 4.68 19.21
N THR A 89 -3.16 4.21 18.39
CA THR A 89 -3.82 2.90 18.57
C THR A 89 -3.19 1.82 17.72
N HIS A 90 -2.73 2.14 16.51
CA HIS A 90 -2.05 1.23 15.59
C HIS A 90 -0.78 1.88 14.97
N PRO A 91 0.24 2.22 15.79
CA PRO A 91 1.45 2.89 15.30
C PRO A 91 2.23 2.06 14.26
N SER A 92 2.20 0.72 14.38
CA SER A 92 2.83 -0.19 13.42
C SER A 92 2.18 -0.11 12.03
N LEU A 93 0.85 -0.06 11.98
CA LEU A 93 0.08 0.13 10.75
C LEU A 93 0.44 1.47 10.07
N VAL A 94 0.50 2.56 10.83
CA VAL A 94 0.87 3.88 10.31
C VAL A 94 2.30 3.84 9.75
N ALA A 95 3.23 3.23 10.48
CA ALA A 95 4.63 3.11 10.06
C ALA A 95 4.77 2.31 8.75
N ILE A 96 4.07 1.18 8.62
CA ILE A 96 4.14 0.35 7.41
C ILE A 96 3.53 1.06 6.20
N VAL A 97 2.40 1.76 6.38
CA VAL A 97 1.75 2.53 5.32
C VAL A 97 2.65 3.67 4.85
N ASN A 98 3.25 4.43 5.76
CA ASN A 98 4.19 5.50 5.40
C ASN A 98 5.42 4.99 4.64
N ARG A 99 5.91 3.79 5.02
CA ARG A 99 7.03 3.17 4.32
C ARG A 99 6.64 2.73 2.92
N ILE A 100 5.45 2.15 2.74
CA ILE A 100 4.89 1.83 1.42
C ILE A 100 4.76 3.09 0.57
N CYS A 101 4.23 4.19 1.12
CA CYS A 101 4.11 5.46 0.40
C CYS A 101 5.46 5.97 -0.09
N THR A 102 6.47 5.90 0.77
CA THR A 102 7.84 6.33 0.44
C THR A 102 8.45 5.46 -0.66
N THR A 103 8.35 4.13 -0.54
CA THR A 103 8.88 3.20 -1.55
C THR A 103 8.19 3.39 -2.91
N LEU A 104 6.86 3.52 -2.93
CA LEU A 104 6.11 3.75 -4.16
C LEU A 104 6.39 5.13 -4.78
N SER A 105 6.53 6.17 -3.96
CA SER A 105 6.91 7.50 -4.47
C SER A 105 8.27 7.50 -5.14
N ASN A 106 9.21 6.69 -4.66
CA ASN A 106 10.55 6.57 -5.24
C ASN A 106 10.59 5.75 -6.54
N LEU A 107 9.51 5.05 -6.91
CA LEU A 107 9.40 4.32 -8.17
C LEU A 107 8.87 5.18 -9.33
N GLY A 108 8.06 6.18 -9.02
CA GLY A 108 7.44 7.07 -10.01
C GLY A 108 8.27 8.33 -10.34
N ILE A 109 9.52 8.40 -9.88
CA ILE A 109 10.46 9.52 -10.09
C ILE A 109 11.63 9.03 -10.96
#